data_AF-A0A3B8R6M1-F1
#
_entry.id   AF-A0A3B8R6M1-F1
#
_cell.length_a   1.000
_cell.length_b   1.000
_cell.length_c   1.000
_cell.angle_alpha   90.00
_cell.angle_beta   90.00
_cell.angle_gamma   90.00
#
_symmetry.space_group_name_H-M   'P 1'
#
loop_
_entity.id
_entity.type
_entity.pdbx_description
1 polymer ?
#
loop_
_entity_poly.entity_id
_entity_poly.type
_entity_poly.pdbx_seq_one_letter_code
_entity_poly.pdbx_strand_id
1 'polypeptide(L)' 'TQVFFVGVRSGARRRRDGTKDFSRDAWYWRMHEMGTSKMAARPFVRPAFIAVQQQAVSAIAEKLRERIKAQTQ' A
#
# COMPACT_ATOMS: atom_id res chain seq x y z
N THR A 1 14.20 -19.77 22.41
CA THR A 1 13.22 -18.85 21.78
C THR A 1 13.37 -18.97 20.28
N GLN A 2 12.40 -19.57 19.58
CA GLN A 2 12.47 -19.69 18.12
C GLN A 2 11.88 -18.44 17.46
N VAL A 3 12.60 -17.88 16.48
CA VAL A 3 12.18 -16.71 15.70
C VAL A 3 11.64 -17.21 14.37
N PHE A 4 10.39 -16.87 14.08
CA PHE A 4 9.74 -17.23 12.82
C PHE A 4 9.64 -15.99 11.92
N PHE A 5 10.03 -16.13 10.66
CA PHE A 5 9.92 -15.09 9.64
C PHE A 5 8.69 -15.37 8.77
N VAL A 6 7.78 -14.40 8.67
CA VAL A 6 6.58 -14.48 7.83
C VAL A 6 6.74 -13.54 6.64
N GLY A 7 6.68 -14.08 5.43
CA GLY A 7 6.74 -13.33 4.18
C GLY A 7 5.67 -13.78 3.18
N VAL A 8 5.24 -12.88 2.30
CA VAL A 8 4.28 -13.20 1.23
C VAL A 8 5.03 -13.73 0.00
N ARG A 9 4.65 -14.92 -0.46
CA ARG A 9 5.36 -15.70 -1.50
C ARG A 9 5.43 -15.01 -2.88
N SER A 10 4.44 -14.21 -3.25
CA SER A 10 4.47 -13.33 -4.44
C SER A 10 3.18 -12.50 -4.53
N GLY A 11 3.27 -11.27 -5.05
CA GLY A 11 2.10 -10.47 -5.42
C GLY A 11 1.46 -10.92 -6.75
N ALA A 12 0.28 -10.36 -7.06
CA ALA A 12 -0.46 -10.65 -8.29
C ALA A 12 0.37 -10.31 -9.55
N ARG A 13 0.49 -11.28 -10.47
CA ARG A 13 1.15 -11.07 -11.78
C ARG A 13 0.18 -10.36 -12.73
N ARG A 14 0.55 -9.19 -13.26
CA ARG A 14 -0.24 -8.49 -14.28
C ARG A 14 -0.18 -9.20 -15.64
N ARG A 15 -1.29 -9.16 -16.37
CA ARG A 15 -1.36 -9.56 -17.78
C ARG A 15 -0.61 -8.49 -18.61
N ARG A 16 0.16 -8.91 -19.62
CA ARG A 16 0.74 -7.98 -20.59
C ARG A 16 -0.38 -7.36 -21.42
N ASP A 17 -0.55 -6.06 -21.30
CA ASP A 17 -1.58 -5.22 -21.92
C ASP A 17 -1.09 -4.50 -23.19
N GLY A 18 0.13 -4.80 -23.67
CA GLY A 18 0.69 -4.23 -24.88
C GLY A 18 1.31 -2.82 -24.72
N THR A 19 1.23 -2.24 -23.53
CA THR A 19 1.89 -0.96 -23.22
C THR A 19 3.40 -1.19 -22.99
N LYS A 20 4.24 -0.36 -23.61
CA LYS A 20 5.72 -0.49 -23.56
C LYS A 20 6.29 -0.22 -22.16
N ASP A 21 5.57 0.55 -21.35
CA ASP A 21 5.97 0.92 -19.99
C ASP A 21 5.34 -0.05 -18.98
N PHE A 22 6.19 -0.90 -18.39
CA PHE A 22 5.80 -1.89 -17.37
C PHE A 22 5.27 -1.26 -16.07
N SER A 23 5.42 0.05 -15.92
CA SER A 23 4.83 0.82 -14.84
C SER A 23 3.86 1.85 -15.41
N ARG A 24 2.56 1.58 -15.27
CA ARG A 24 1.51 2.61 -15.42
C ARG A 24 1.51 3.59 -14.24
N ASP A 25 2.40 3.40 -13.27
CA ASP A 25 2.50 4.31 -12.14
C ASP A 25 3.13 5.60 -12.66
N ALA A 26 2.39 6.70 -12.56
CA ALA A 26 2.83 8.01 -13.03
C ALA A 26 4.05 8.45 -12.21
N TRP A 27 5.28 8.16 -12.64
CA TRP A 27 6.51 8.36 -11.87
C TRP A 27 6.63 9.75 -11.18
N TYR A 28 6.01 10.77 -11.78
CA TYR A 28 5.96 12.16 -11.31
C TYR A 28 4.88 12.46 -10.25
N TRP A 29 4.00 11.51 -9.89
CA TRP A 29 2.88 11.74 -8.97
C TRP A 29 3.36 12.24 -7.60
N ARG A 30 4.51 11.74 -7.13
CA ARG A 30 5.12 12.17 -5.87
C ARG A 30 5.58 13.64 -5.91
N MET A 31 6.08 14.09 -7.06
CA MET A 31 6.50 15.49 -7.26
C MET A 31 5.28 16.42 -7.27
N HIS A 32 4.18 15.97 -7.85
CA HIS A 32 2.93 16.73 -7.86
C HIS A 32 2.29 16.79 -6.46
N GLU A 33 2.36 15.71 -5.69
CA GLU A 33 1.84 15.60 -4.32
C GLU A 33 2.66 16.44 -3.31
N MET A 34 4.00 16.40 -3.40
CA MET A 34 4.90 17.01 -2.41
C MET A 34 5.49 18.36 -2.84
N GLY A 35 5.36 18.71 -4.11
CA GLY A 35 6.02 19.86 -4.71
C GLY A 35 7.49 19.58 -5.05
N THR A 36 8.11 20.56 -5.69
CA THR A 36 9.54 20.58 -6.04
C THR A 36 10.11 21.97 -5.78
N SER A 37 11.43 22.16 -5.91
CA SER A 37 12.05 23.48 -5.79
C SER A 37 11.47 24.54 -6.74
N LYS A 38 10.82 24.12 -7.85
CA LYS A 38 10.27 25.02 -8.88
C LYS A 38 8.73 25.01 -8.95
N MET A 39 8.05 24.19 -8.13
CA MET A 39 6.59 24.02 -8.19
C MET A 39 6.00 23.72 -6.81
N ALA A 40 4.93 24.41 -6.44
CA ALA A 40 4.21 24.17 -5.18
C ALA A 40 3.51 22.80 -5.16
N ALA A 41 3.35 22.24 -3.96
CA ALA A 41 2.64 20.98 -3.74
C ALA A 41 1.14 21.11 -4.05
N ARG A 42 0.56 20.10 -4.70
CA ARG A 42 -0.87 19.99 -4.99
C ARG A 42 -1.37 18.66 -4.44
N PRO A 43 -1.65 18.57 -3.13
CA PRO A 43 -1.96 17.31 -2.47
C PRO A 43 -3.32 16.77 -2.92
N PHE A 44 -3.35 15.53 -3.37
CA PHE A 44 -4.56 14.80 -3.80
C PHE A 44 -4.62 13.40 -3.18
N VAL A 45 -3.47 12.76 -2.91
CA VAL A 45 -3.42 11.40 -2.34
C VAL A 45 -3.40 11.42 -0.81
N ARG A 46 -2.53 12.23 -0.19
CA ARG A 46 -2.35 12.22 1.28
C ARG A 46 -3.62 12.56 2.05
N PRO A 47 -4.44 13.55 1.65
CA PRO A 47 -5.68 13.85 2.37
C PRO A 47 -6.64 12.64 2.40
N ALA A 48 -6.84 11.99 1.25
CA ALA A 48 -7.66 10.79 1.15
C ALA A 48 -7.07 9.62 1.95
N PHE A 49 -5.76 9.43 1.91
CA PHE A 49 -5.08 8.39 2.68
C PHE A 49 -5.23 8.59 4.20
N ILE A 50 -5.03 9.82 4.69
CA ILE A 50 -5.16 10.14 6.12
C ILE A 50 -6.59 9.87 6.60
N ALA A 51 -7.60 10.21 5.81
CA ALA A 51 -9.00 9.99 6.17
C ALA A 51 -9.33 8.50 6.42
N VAL A 52 -8.68 7.58 5.68
CA VAL A 52 -8.95 6.13 5.77
C VAL A 52 -7.93 5.40 6.66
N GLN A 53 -6.84 6.04 7.06
CA GLN A 53 -5.73 5.40 7.76
C GLN A 53 -6.17 4.64 9.02
N GLN A 54 -6.98 5.26 9.88
CA GLN A 54 -7.43 4.64 11.12
C GLN A 54 -8.32 3.42 10.88
N GLN A 55 -9.20 3.50 9.86
CA GLN A 55 -10.06 2.40 9.46
C GLN A 55 -9.26 1.22 8.89
N ALA A 56 -8.21 1.51 8.12
CA ALA A 56 -7.33 0.46 7.61
C ALA A 56 -6.58 -0.25 8.76
N VAL A 57 -6.08 0.51 9.74
CA VAL A 57 -5.40 -0.06 10.91
C VAL A 57 -6.35 -0.95 11.73
N SER A 58 -7.58 -0.50 11.97
CA SER A 58 -8.55 -1.31 12.72
C SER A 58 -8.92 -2.60 11.98
N ALA A 59 -9.16 -2.54 10.68
CA ALA A 59 -9.46 -3.70 9.85
C ALA A 59 -8.30 -4.72 9.84
N ILE A 60 -7.05 -4.26 9.71
CA ILE A 60 -5.87 -5.12 9.79
C ILE A 60 -5.79 -5.80 11.17
N ALA A 61 -5.98 -5.04 12.25
CA ALA A 61 -5.94 -5.59 13.60
C ALA A 61 -7.04 -6.63 13.83
N GLU A 62 -8.24 -6.40 13.33
CA GLU A 62 -9.35 -7.37 13.39
C GLU A 62 -9.01 -8.66 12.65
N LYS A 63 -8.54 -8.57 11.40
CA LYS A 63 -8.14 -9.75 10.62
C LYS A 63 -6.99 -10.53 11.25
N LEU A 64 -6.05 -9.85 11.89
CA LEU A 64 -4.99 -10.52 12.65
C LEU A 64 -5.55 -11.27 13.86
N ARG A 65 -6.48 -10.67 14.62
CA ARG A 65 -7.13 -11.32 15.76
C ARG A 65 -7.94 -12.55 15.35
N GLU A 66 -8.74 -12.44 14.29
CA GLU A 66 -9.49 -13.58 13.71
C GLU A 66 -8.54 -14.74 13.40
N ARG A 67 -7.43 -14.46 12.72
CA ARG A 67 -6.47 -15.47 12.30
C ARG A 67 -5.72 -16.12 13.47
N ILE A 68 -5.37 -15.35 14.50
CA ILE A 68 -4.74 -15.88 15.72
C ILE A 68 -5.69 -16.84 16.44
N LYS A 69 -6.98 -16.50 16.56
CA LYS A 69 -7.99 -17.38 17.17
C LYS A 69 -8.13 -18.69 16.38
N ALA A 70 -8.22 -18.61 15.06
CA ALA A 70 -8.36 -19.79 14.20
C ALA A 70 -7.14 -20.73 14.23
N GLN A 71 -5.95 -20.24 14.57
CA GLN A 71 -4.72 -21.05 14.65
C GLN A 71 -4.48 -21.65 16.04
N THR A 72 -5.19 -21.15 17.06
CA THR A 72 -5.04 -21.59 18.47
C THR A 72 -6.11 -22.61 18.87
N GLN A 73 -7.21 -22.72 18.09
CA GLN A 73 -8.16 -23.84 18.13
C GLN A 73 -7.60 -25.04 17.39
#